data_AF-A0A1M4EMF8-F1
#
_entry.id   AF-A0A1M4EMF8-F1
#
_cell.length_a   1.000
_cell.length_b   1.000
_cell.length_c   1.000
_cell.angle_alpha   90.00
_cell.angle_beta   90.00
_cell.angle_gamma   90.00
#
_symmetry.space_group_name_H-M   'P 1'
#
loop_
_entity.id
_entity.type
_entity.pdbx_description
1 polymer ?
#
loop_
_entity_poly.entity_id
_entity_poly.type
_entity_poly.pdbx_seq_one_letter_code
_entity_poly.pdbx_strand_id
1 'polypeptide(L)' 'MLLNGMDVFSVPADQMIAELRARYDVEVDDGDYGLVVPELSVGMSRSTVPFRGADQETIDRFTCFESVLIAGPGYYDGPA' A
#
# COMPACT_ATOMS: atom_id res chain seq x y z
N MET A 1 12.00 -2.73 -1.11
CA MET A 1 12.17 -1.68 -0.08
C MET A 1 11.66 -2.27 1.22
N LEU A 2 12.37 -2.11 2.34
CA LEU A 2 11.91 -2.66 3.62
C LEU A 2 11.14 -1.62 4.42
N LEU A 3 9.89 -1.95 4.79
CA LEU A 3 9.06 -1.17 5.70
C LEU A 3 8.70 -2.07 6.88
N ASN A 4 9.14 -1.70 8.09
CA ASN A 4 8.96 -2.52 9.30
C ASN A 4 9.42 -3.98 9.16
N GLY A 5 10.47 -4.21 8.37
CA GLY A 5 11.02 -5.55 8.12
C GLY A 5 10.30 -6.35 7.02
N MET A 6 9.23 -5.81 6.43
CA MET A 6 8.53 -6.41 5.29
C MET A 6 9.01 -5.80 3.97
N ASP A 7 9.19 -6.64 2.95
CA ASP A 7 9.47 -6.16 1.60
C ASP A 7 8.19 -5.76 0.88
N VAL A 8 8.02 -4.46 0.66
CA VAL A 8 6.80 -3.84 0.11
C VAL A 8 6.40 -4.42 -1.25
N PHE A 9 7.37 -4.82 -2.07
CA PHE A 9 7.12 -5.30 -3.44
C PHE A 9 6.89 -6.82 -3.52
N SER A 10 7.14 -7.54 -2.43
CA SER A 10 7.09 -9.01 -2.38
C SER A 10 5.97 -9.53 -1.47
N VAL A 11 5.50 -8.71 -0.53
CA VAL A 11 4.40 -9.05 0.37
C VAL A 11 3.07 -8.63 -0.27
N PRO A 12 2.04 -9.50 -0.28
CA PRO A 12 0.71 -9.14 -0.75
C PRO A 12 0.15 -7.92 -0.02
N ALA A 13 -0.49 -7.01 -0.74
CA ALA A 13 -0.99 -5.75 -0.23
C ALA A 13 -1.94 -5.95 0.96
N ASP A 14 -2.85 -6.91 0.90
CA ASP A 14 -3.77 -7.25 2.00
C ASP A 14 -3.03 -7.64 3.28
N GLN A 15 -1.94 -8.40 3.17
CA GLN A 15 -1.11 -8.78 4.31
C GLN A 15 -0.37 -7.56 4.87
N MET A 16 0.20 -6.73 4.01
CA MET A 16 0.89 -5.52 4.44
C MET A 16 -0.05 -4.50 5.08
N ILE A 17 -1.26 -4.31 4.54
CA ILE A 17 -2.30 -3.44 5.12
C ILE A 17 -2.69 -3.95 6.52
N ALA A 18 -2.89 -5.26 6.68
CA ALA A 18 -3.23 -5.86 7.98
C ALA A 18 -2.12 -5.61 9.02
N GLU A 19 -0.86 -5.81 8.66
CA GLU A 19 0.28 -5.58 9.55
C GLU A 19 0.46 -4.09 9.90
N LEU A 20 0.24 -3.18 8.95
CA LEU A 20 0.34 -1.75 9.19
C LEU A 20 -0.82 -1.25 10.07
N ARG A 21 -2.04 -1.70 9.83
CA ARG A 21 -3.22 -1.38 10.67
C ARG A 21 -3.09 -1.87 12.10
N ALA A 22 -2.25 -2.86 12.37
CA ALA A 22 -1.98 -3.31 13.73
C ALA A 22 -1.15 -2.29 14.54
N ARG A 23 -0.50 -1.30 13.89
CA ARG A 23 0.46 -0.40 14.53
C ARG A 23 0.26 1.08 14.22
N TYR A 24 -0.37 1.41 13.10
CA TYR A 24 -0.55 2.77 12.61
C TYR A 24 -1.98 2.99 12.16
N ASP A 25 -2.37 4.26 12.09
CA ASP A 25 -3.57 4.66 11.37
C ASP A 25 -3.31 4.59 9.86
N VAL A 26 -4.03 3.69 9.17
CA VAL A 26 -3.85 3.43 7.74
C VAL A 26 -5.08 3.88 6.99
N GLU A 27 -4.90 4.85 6.12
CA GLU A 27 -5.91 5.30 5.17
C GLU A 27 -5.82 4.45 3.91
N VAL A 28 -6.94 3.90 3.45
CA VAL A 28 -7.01 3.11 2.22
C VAL A 28 -7.92 3.85 1.25
N ASP A 29 -7.47 4.00 0.01
CA ASP A 29 -8.23 4.67 -1.05
C ASP A 29 -9.48 3.84 -1.42
N ASP A 30 -10.51 4.47 -2.01
CA ASP A 30 -11.87 3.93 -2.26
C ASP A 30 -11.92 2.69 -3.20
N GLY A 31 -10.77 2.10 -3.56
CA GLY A 31 -10.65 0.84 -4.29
C GLY A 31 -9.67 -0.19 -3.70
N ASP A 32 -9.11 0.01 -2.51
CA ASP A 32 -8.11 -0.92 -1.90
C ASP A 32 -6.85 -1.15 -2.77
N TYR A 33 -6.58 -0.21 -3.68
CA TYR A 33 -5.45 -0.20 -4.60
C TYR A 33 -4.36 0.79 -4.18
N GLY A 34 -4.65 1.63 -3.20
CA GLY A 34 -3.70 2.55 -2.60
C GLY A 34 -3.87 2.58 -1.09
N LEU A 35 -2.77 2.81 -0.38
CA LEU A 35 -2.82 3.13 1.04
C LEU A 35 -1.87 4.28 1.37
N VAL A 36 -2.18 4.97 2.46
CA VAL A 36 -1.36 5.99 3.07
C VAL A 36 -1.19 5.66 4.55
N VAL A 37 0.04 5.83 5.03
CA VAL A 37 0.37 5.79 6.46
C VAL A 37 0.93 7.17 6.83
N PRO A 38 0.07 8.10 7.29
CA PRO A 38 0.46 9.48 7.56
C PRO A 38 1.63 9.58 8.55
N GLU A 39 1.60 8.76 9.60
CA GLU A 39 2.63 8.73 10.65
C GLU A 39 4.02 8.36 10.12
N LEU A 40 4.09 7.64 9.00
CA LEU A 40 5.34 7.25 8.36
C LEU A 40 5.70 8.13 7.17
N SER A 41 4.83 9.08 6.79
CA SER A 41 4.92 9.82 5.53
C SER A 41 5.05 8.90 4.30
N VAL A 42 4.36 7.76 4.31
CA VAL A 42 4.44 6.77 3.21
C VAL A 42 3.09 6.60 2.53
N GLY A 43 3.10 6.65 1.20
CA GLY A 43 2.01 6.19 0.34
C GLY A 43 2.44 4.99 -0.49
N MET A 44 1.54 4.04 -0.73
CA MET A 44 1.80 2.86 -1.57
C MET A 44 0.63 2.64 -2.52
N SER A 45 0.91 2.14 -3.72
CA SER A 45 -0.13 1.84 -4.70
C SER A 45 0.18 0.59 -5.53
N ARG A 46 -0.89 -0.02 -6.03
CA ARG A 46 -0.92 -1.13 -6.98
C ARG A 46 -1.98 -0.87 -8.04
N SER A 47 -1.80 -1.47 -9.21
CA SER A 47 -2.76 -1.44 -10.29
C SER A 47 -3.92 -2.39 -10.01
N THR A 48 -5.08 -2.06 -10.55
CA THR A 48 -6.24 -2.95 -10.54
C THR A 48 -6.04 -4.10 -11.51
N VAL A 49 -6.62 -5.27 -11.23
CA VAL A 49 -6.68 -6.37 -12.21
C VAL A 49 -7.39 -5.86 -13.48
N PRO A 50 -6.76 -5.94 -14.66
CA PRO A 50 -7.17 -5.17 -15.84
C PRO A 50 -8.50 -5.59 -16.46
N PHE A 51 -8.99 -6.81 -16.18
CA PHE A 51 -10.27 -7.29 -16.69
C PHE A 51 -10.91 -8.31 -15.74
N ARG A 52 -12.25 -8.35 -15.74
CA ARG A 52 -13.03 -9.29 -14.93
C ARG A 52 -12.89 -10.71 -15.49
N GLY A 53 -12.59 -11.66 -14.62
CA GLY A 53 -12.37 -13.07 -15.01
C GLY A 53 -10.94 -13.38 -15.45
N ALA A 54 -9.98 -12.52 -15.09
CA ALA A 54 -8.56 -12.85 -15.16
C ALA A 54 -8.27 -14.17 -14.44
N ASP A 55 -7.34 -14.94 -14.99
CA ASP A 55 -6.85 -16.15 -14.38
C ASP A 55 -6.04 -15.86 -13.10
N GLN A 56 -5.78 -16.89 -12.30
CA GLN A 56 -5.10 -16.75 -11.02
C GLN A 56 -3.68 -16.20 -11.18
N GLU A 57 -2.94 -16.57 -12.23
CA GLU A 57 -1.58 -16.06 -12.46
C GLU A 57 -1.63 -14.55 -12.72
N THR A 58 -2.60 -14.09 -13.52
CA THR A 58 -2.82 -12.67 -13.72
C THR A 58 -3.16 -11.99 -12.40
N ILE A 59 -4.10 -12.51 -11.61
CA ILE A 59 -4.49 -11.93 -10.31
C ILE A 59 -3.29 -11.81 -9.37
N ASP A 60 -2.48 -12.87 -9.25
CA ASP A 60 -1.29 -12.91 -8.39
C ASP A 60 -0.24 -11.85 -8.77
N ARG A 61 -0.19 -11.42 -10.04
CA ARG A 61 0.71 -10.32 -10.46
C ARG A 61 0.28 -8.95 -9.95
N PHE A 62 -1.00 -8.79 -9.60
CA PHE A 62 -1.56 -7.53 -9.08
C PHE A 62 -1.81 -7.58 -7.57
N THR A 63 -1.31 -8.58 -6.85
CA THR A 63 -1.52 -8.67 -5.39
C THR A 63 -0.58 -7.77 -4.58
N CYS A 64 0.62 -7.49 -5.06
CA CYS A 64 1.64 -6.69 -4.35
C CYS A 64 1.57 -5.21 -4.73
N PHE A 65 2.14 -4.34 -3.88
CA PHE A 65 2.37 -2.95 -4.27
C PHE A 65 3.42 -2.87 -5.37
N GLU A 66 3.24 -1.93 -6.29
CA GLU A 66 4.19 -1.69 -7.39
C GLU A 66 4.95 -0.37 -7.21
N SER A 67 4.44 0.53 -6.37
CA SER A 67 4.98 1.87 -6.17
C SER A 67 4.91 2.28 -4.71
N VAL A 68 5.95 3.00 -4.27
CA VAL A 68 6.04 3.60 -2.94
C VAL A 68 6.45 5.06 -3.08
N LEU A 69 5.69 5.94 -2.44
CA LEU A 69 5.98 7.35 -2.29
C LEU A 69 6.36 7.62 -0.84
N ILE A 70 7.52 8.25 -0.63
CA ILE A 70 7.97 8.70 0.69
C ILE A 70 7.97 10.22 0.65
N ALA A 71 7.10 10.84 1.46
CA ALA A 71 7.00 12.28 1.56
C ALA A 71 7.98 12.82 2.61
N GLY A 72 8.25 14.12 2.53
CA GLY A 72 9.01 14.82 3.57
C GLY A 72 8.29 14.83 4.92
N PRO A 73 9.02 15.07 6.03
CA PRO A 73 8.40 15.22 7.34
C PRO A 73 7.40 16.39 7.33
N GLY A 74 6.26 16.20 8.01
CA GLY A 74 5.19 17.19 8.10
C GLY A 74 4.31 17.33 6.87
N TYR A 75 4.47 16.48 5.85
CA TYR A 75 3.61 16.47 4.67
C TYR A 75 2.13 16.23 5.02
N TYR A 76 1.86 15.37 6.01
CA TYR A 76 0.51 15.01 6.44
C TYR A 76 0.03 15.74 7.71
N ASP A 77 0.83 16.66 8.29
CA ASP A 77 0.47 17.35 9.54
C ASP A 77 -0.71 18.34 9.37
N GLY A 78 -1.13 18.59 8.13
CA GLY A 78 -2.18 19.55 7.79
C GLY A 78 -1.77 21.01 8.02
N PRO A 79 -2.59 21.98 7.58
CA PRO A 79 -2.38 23.37 7.93
C PRO A 79 -2.58 23.55 9.44
N ALA A 80 -1.59 24.16 10.10
CA ALA A 80 -1.65 24.58 11.51
C ALA A 80 -2.71 25.67 11.76
#